data_AF-A0A062I4L7-F1
#
_entry.id   AF-A0A062I4L7-F1
#
_cell.length_a   1.000
_cell.length_b   1.000
_cell.length_c   1.000
_cell.angle_alpha   90.00
_cell.angle_beta   90.00
_cell.angle_gamma   90.00
#
_symmetry.space_group_name_H-M   'P 1'
#
loop_
_entity.id
_entity.type
_entity.pdbx_description
1 polymer ?
#
loop_
_entity_poly.entity_id
_entity_poly.type
_entity_poly.pdbx_seq_one_letter_code
_entity_poly.pdbx_strand_id
1 'polypeptide(L)' 'MTWTALEVYDSVQVIPENDLKHHSTFHCKCHPKYEDGIFIHNSFDGREATETPLPS' A
#
# COMPACT_ATOMS: atom_id res chain seq x y z
N MET A 1 -10.23 -9.31 -0.51
CA MET A 1 -9.56 -8.05 -0.17
C MET A 1 -10.47 -6.90 -0.54
N THR A 2 -10.76 -6.03 0.42
CA THR A 2 -11.42 -4.75 0.20
C THR A 2 -10.35 -3.67 0.20
N TRP A 3 -10.50 -2.69 -0.69
CA TRP A 3 -9.56 -1.59 -0.85
C TRP A 3 -10.33 -0.30 -0.60
N THR A 4 -9.71 0.62 0.13
CA THR A 4 -10.23 1.96 0.32
C THR A 4 -9.31 2.95 -0.38
N ALA A 5 -9.89 3.79 -1.23
CA ALA A 5 -9.20 4.92 -1.83
C ALA A 5 -9.40 6.15 -0.93
N LEU A 6 -8.30 6.78 -0.52
CA LEU A 6 -8.27 8.00 0.28
C LEU A 6 -7.61 9.11 -0.53
N GLU A 7 -8.27 10.26 -0.63
CA GLU A 7 -7.66 11.45 -1.20
C GLU A 7 -6.80 12.12 -0.13
N VAL A 8 -5.48 12.15 -0.34
CA VAL A 8 -4.49 12.69 0.60
C VAL A 8 -3.69 13.76 -0.14
N TYR A 9 -3.97 15.03 0.20
CA TYR A 9 -3.45 16.22 -0.48
C TYR A 9 -3.84 16.23 -1.97
N ASP A 10 -2.86 16.11 -2.86
CA ASP A 10 -3.03 16.13 -4.33
C ASP A 10 -2.86 14.71 -4.94
N SER A 11 -2.95 13.68 -4.10
CA SER A 11 -2.71 12.29 -4.50
C SER A 11 -3.79 11.35 -3.95
N VAL A 12 -4.10 10.30 -4.70
CA VAL A 12 -5.01 9.24 -4.24
C VAL A 12 -4.17 8.13 -3.62
N GLN A 13 -4.52 7.68 -2.43
CA GLN A 13 -3.89 6.54 -1.76
C GLN A 13 -4.85 5.37 -1.68
N VAL A 14 -4.51 4.26 -2.31
CA VAL A 14 -5.29 3.02 -2.26
C VAL A 14 -4.70 2.14 -1.18
N ILE A 15 -5.44 1.95 -0.09
CA ILE A 15 -5.03 1.21 1.09
C ILE A 15 -5.90 -0.05 1.24
N PRO A 16 -5.30 -1.24 1.42
CA PRO A 16 -6.06 -2.44 1.77
C PRO A 16 -6.65 -2.32 3.19
N GLU A 17 -7.96 -2.56 3.34
CA GLU A 17 -8.65 -2.40 4.64
C GLU A 17 -8.44 -3.57 5.61
N ASN A 18 -8.22 -4.77 5.07
CA ASN A 18 -8.25 -6.00 5.86
C ASN A 18 -6.83 -6.46 6.25
N ASP A 19 -6.01 -5.50 6.63
CA ASP A 19 -4.59 -5.70 6.81
C ASP A 19 -4.16 -5.95 8.25
N LEU A 20 -3.12 -6.77 8.43
CA LEU A 20 -2.63 -7.14 9.77
C LEU A 20 -1.94 -5.97 10.46
N LYS A 21 -1.51 -4.96 9.70
CA LYS A 21 -0.80 -3.78 10.19
C LYS A 21 -1.40 -2.50 9.64
N HIS A 22 -1.33 -1.45 10.43
CA HIS A 22 -1.80 -0.13 10.03
C HIS A 22 -0.87 0.48 8.97
N HIS A 23 -1.47 1.01 7.91
CA HIS A 23 -0.76 1.74 6.87
C HIS A 23 -0.57 3.19 7.26
N SER A 24 0.63 3.72 7.07
CA SER A 24 0.89 5.16 7.19
C SER A 24 0.73 5.83 5.84
N THR A 25 0.01 6.94 5.79
CA THR A 25 -0.13 7.73 4.55
C THR A 25 1.18 8.40 4.10
N PHE A 26 2.17 8.49 5.01
CA PHE A 26 3.51 9.01 4.77
C PHE A 26 4.54 7.95 5.15
N HIS A 27 5.40 7.54 4.20
CA HIS A 27 6.40 6.48 4.40
C HIS A 27 5.81 5.17 4.97
N CYS A 28 4.86 4.57 4.26
CA CYS A 28 4.40 3.22 4.60
C CYS A 28 5.53 2.19 4.40
N LYS A 29 5.72 1.32 5.41
CA LYS A 29 6.64 0.18 5.33
C LYS A 29 6.21 -0.89 4.32
N CYS A 30 5.01 -0.77 3.77
CA CYS A 30 4.47 -1.62 2.71
C CYS A 30 5.09 -1.34 1.34
N HIS A 31 6.03 -0.38 1.27
CA HIS A 31 6.66 0.06 0.02
C HIS A 31 5.61 0.37 -1.08
N PRO A 32 4.75 1.38 -0.85
CA PRO A 32 3.67 1.71 -1.78
C PRO A 32 4.26 2.10 -3.13
N LYS A 33 3.62 1.64 -4.20
CA LYS A 33 3.97 2.00 -5.57
C LYS A 33 3.22 3.26 -5.97
N TYR A 34 3.90 4.14 -6.69
CA TYR A 34 3.26 5.30 -7.28
C TYR A 34 3.03 5.05 -8.76
N GLU A 35 1.77 4.96 -9.18
CA GLU A 35 1.37 4.79 -10.57
C GLU A 35 0.27 5.79 -10.91
N ASP A 36 0.48 6.58 -11.97
CA ASP A 36 -0.53 7.50 -12.54
C ASP A 36 -1.16 8.50 -11.53
N GLY A 37 -0.39 9.03 -10.57
CA GLY A 37 -0.94 9.93 -9.55
C GLY A 37 -1.47 9.23 -8.29
N ILE A 38 -1.41 7.90 -8.27
CA ILE A 38 -2.01 7.07 -7.23
C ILE A 38 -0.91 6.33 -6.46
N PHE A 39 -0.91 6.47 -5.14
CA PHE A 39 -0.12 5.62 -4.24
C PHE A 39 -0.89 4.34 -3.92
N ILE A 40 -0.42 3.22 -4.45
CA ILE A 40 -0.98 1.90 -4.22
C ILE A 40 -0.18 1.23 -3.11
N HIS A 41 -0.82 1.01 -1.95
CA HIS A 41 -0.20 0.33 -0.82
C HIS A 41 -0.29 -1.19 -0.97
N ASN A 42 0.79 -1.93 -0.70
CA ASN A 42 0.76 -3.39 -0.71
C ASN A 42 0.22 -3.94 0.61
N SER A 43 -0.52 -5.04 0.56
CA SER A 43 -1.06 -5.66 1.76
C SER A 43 0.03 -6.26 2.66
N PHE A 44 -0.10 -6.06 3.97
CA PHE A 44 0.64 -6.75 5.03
C PHE A 44 -0.07 -8.05 5.46
N ASP A 45 -0.46 -8.92 4.54
CA ASP A 45 -1.19 -10.16 4.89
C ASP A 45 -0.26 -11.33 5.27
N GLY A 46 1.00 -11.03 5.61
CA GLY A 46 2.04 -12.02 5.97
C GLY A 46 2.58 -12.82 4.79
N ARG A 47 2.02 -12.60 3.59
CA ARG A 47 2.49 -13.18 2.33
C ARG A 47 3.67 -12.45 1.72
N GLU A 48 4.01 -11.26 2.21
CA GLU A 48 5.23 -10.52 1.86
C GLU A 48 6.50 -11.40 2.00
N ALA A 49 6.50 -12.37 2.91
CA ALA A 49 7.59 -13.34 3.09
C ALA A 49 7.72 -14.35 1.93
N THR A 50 6.69 -14.49 1.10
CA THR A 50 6.59 -15.41 -0.04
C THR A 50 6.47 -14.71 -1.38
N GLU A 51 6.26 -13.39 -1.39
CA GLU A 51 6.25 -12.59 -2.61
C GLU A 51 7.69 -12.36 -3.07
N THR A 52 7.95 -12.60 -4.35
CA THR A 52 9.28 -12.39 -4.94
C THR A 52 9.70 -10.94 -4.68
N PRO A 53 10.84 -10.69 -4.00
CA PRO A 53 11.28 -9.33 -3.73
C PRO A 53 11.48 -8.60 -5.06
N LEU A 54 10.90 -7.40 -5.15
CA LEU A 54 11.13 -6.53 -6.29
C LEU A 54 12.61 -6.13 -6.31
N PRO A 55 13.26 -6.10 -7.48
CA PRO A 55 14.66 -5.69 -7.58
C PRO A 55 14.84 -4.27 -7.03
N SER A 56 15.93 -4.09 -6.27
CA SER A 56 16.33 -2.84 -5.60
C SER A 56 16.78 -1.74 -6.56
#